data_AF-A0A1A2NGF0-F1
#
_entry.id   AF-A0A1A2NGF0-F1
#
_cell.length_a   1.000
_cell.length_b   1.000
_cell.length_c   1.000
_cell.angle_alpha   90.00
_cell.angle_beta   90.00
_cell.angle_gamma   90.00
#
_symmetry.space_group_name_H-M   'P 1'
#
loop_
_entity.id
_entity.type
_entity.pdbx_description
1 polymer ?
#
loop_
_entity_poly.entity_id
_entity_poly.type
_entity_poly.pdbx_seq_one_letter_code
_entity_poly.pdbx_strand_id
1 'polypeptide(L)'
;MWCPSVSLSLWANAWLAGKAAPDDVLDALSVWAPKQSVTAYDAVAAGHTGLPWPDVHDAGTVTLLQTLRAAVGRSAPTADGSGRLLGTINVLLPVPGDVRGLAPGTQFERDALAAGEAIIVANPHDPATAVGLVPEFSYDDEATDFPELCALSWTVYSLPGAPVLDHYELGDAEYTLRSAVRSAADALGTIGLGAAAADVEDPRGLVEQLLESARQHRIPDHAPSRALRVLENAAHVDAIIAVSAGLSRSPDSPDRFAAPVVAVPEPFGTQSSSEARIASDALRPLTAVVRSARMAAVTAILHSAWAD
;
A
#
# COMPACT_ATOMS: atom_id res chain seq x y z
N MET A 1 -3.92 -5.43 3.16
CA MET A 1 -2.97 -6.37 2.50
C MET A 1 -2.44 -5.84 1.17
N TRP A 2 -3.32 -5.67 0.19
CA TRP A 2 -2.99 -5.12 -1.12
C TRP A 2 -3.41 -3.67 -1.19
N CYS A 3 -2.68 -2.89 -1.97
CA CYS A 3 -3.06 -1.54 -2.37
C CYS A 3 -2.54 -1.31 -3.79
N PRO A 4 -3.10 -0.32 -4.51
CA PRO A 4 -2.60 0.11 -5.81
C PRO A 4 -1.09 0.24 -5.86
N SER A 5 -0.47 0.88 -4.85
CA SER A 5 0.97 1.13 -4.83
C SER A 5 1.80 -0.14 -4.79
N VAL A 6 1.37 -1.15 -4.02
CA VAL A 6 2.02 -2.47 -3.99
C VAL A 6 1.88 -3.16 -5.34
N SER A 7 0.67 -3.16 -5.91
CA SER A 7 0.40 -3.85 -7.18
C SER A 7 1.22 -3.24 -8.32
N LEU A 8 1.18 -1.91 -8.46
CA LEU A 8 1.98 -1.19 -9.44
C LEU A 8 3.46 -1.46 -9.26
N SER A 9 3.97 -1.34 -8.04
CA SER A 9 5.41 -1.48 -7.76
C SER A 9 5.93 -2.88 -8.05
N LEU A 10 5.23 -3.92 -7.60
CA LEU A 10 5.65 -5.31 -7.83
C LEU A 10 5.72 -5.64 -9.31
N TRP A 11 4.65 -5.33 -10.06
CA TRP A 11 4.57 -5.66 -11.48
C TRP A 11 5.43 -4.75 -12.35
N ALA A 12 5.49 -3.44 -12.07
CA ALA A 12 6.39 -2.54 -12.79
C ALA A 12 7.86 -2.92 -12.58
N ASN A 13 8.27 -3.26 -11.35
CA ASN A 13 9.63 -3.72 -11.08
C ASN A 13 9.93 -5.05 -11.78
N ALA A 14 8.99 -6.01 -11.78
CA ALA A 14 9.12 -7.26 -12.52
C ALA A 14 9.32 -7.03 -14.03
N TRP A 15 8.51 -6.14 -14.60
CA TRP A 15 8.58 -5.77 -16.00
C TRP A 15 9.91 -5.08 -16.36
N LEU A 16 10.36 -4.14 -15.54
CA LEU A 16 11.63 -3.45 -15.72
C LEU A 16 12.83 -4.39 -15.57
N ALA A 17 12.72 -5.43 -14.74
CA ALA A 17 13.70 -6.50 -14.61
C ALA A 17 13.63 -7.56 -15.73
N GLY A 18 12.68 -7.44 -16.67
CA GLY A 18 12.49 -8.41 -17.75
C GLY A 18 11.88 -9.74 -17.29
N LYS A 19 11.28 -9.78 -16.10
CA LYS A 19 10.62 -10.96 -15.50
C LYS A 19 9.10 -10.99 -15.76
N ALA A 20 8.54 -9.94 -16.35
CA ALA A 20 7.12 -9.84 -16.70
C ALA A 20 6.94 -9.01 -17.98
N ALA A 21 5.80 -9.18 -18.65
CA ALA A 21 5.39 -8.35 -19.77
C ALA A 21 4.76 -7.03 -19.28
N PRO A 22 4.75 -5.95 -20.10
CA PRO A 22 4.02 -4.74 -19.76
C PRO A 22 2.52 -5.00 -19.53
N ASP A 23 1.94 -5.95 -20.27
CA ASP A 23 0.53 -6.33 -20.15
C ASP A 23 0.21 -6.91 -18.76
N ASP A 24 1.15 -7.61 -18.13
CA ASP A 24 0.96 -8.13 -16.77
C ASP A 24 0.79 -7.00 -15.74
N VAL A 25 1.44 -5.85 -15.95
CA VAL A 25 1.26 -4.64 -15.14
C VAL A 25 -0.15 -4.10 -15.32
N LEU A 26 -0.63 -4.05 -16.56
CA LEU A 26 -1.96 -3.53 -16.89
C LEU A 26 -3.07 -4.40 -16.31
N ASP A 27 -2.94 -5.72 -16.46
CA ASP A 27 -3.86 -6.68 -15.87
C ASP A 27 -3.90 -6.55 -14.34
N ALA A 28 -2.74 -6.40 -13.69
CA ALA A 28 -2.68 -6.25 -12.24
C ALA A 28 -3.37 -4.96 -11.75
N LEU A 29 -3.27 -3.87 -12.52
CA LEU A 29 -3.96 -2.62 -12.22
C LEU A 29 -5.46 -2.66 -12.52
N SER A 30 -5.88 -3.45 -13.52
CA SER A 30 -7.29 -3.57 -13.91
C SER A 30 -8.19 -4.10 -12.80
N VAL A 31 -7.62 -4.83 -11.83
CA VAL A 31 -8.33 -5.31 -10.63
C VAL A 31 -8.75 -4.14 -9.72
N TRP A 32 -8.05 -3.02 -9.76
CA TRP A 32 -8.32 -1.85 -8.89
C TRP A 32 -9.36 -0.90 -9.48
N ALA A 33 -9.24 -0.56 -10.76
CA ALA A 33 -10.19 0.32 -11.44
C ALA A 33 -10.17 0.07 -12.95
N PRO A 34 -11.32 0.25 -13.64
CA PRO A 34 -11.41 -0.02 -15.08
C PRO A 34 -10.60 0.95 -15.93
N LYS A 35 -10.32 2.16 -15.42
CA LYS A 35 -9.50 3.18 -16.08
C LYS A 35 -8.35 3.59 -15.18
N GLN A 36 -7.18 3.78 -15.79
CA GLN A 36 -5.97 4.26 -15.13
C GLN A 36 -5.51 5.53 -15.82
N SER A 37 -5.19 6.56 -15.05
CA SER A 37 -4.62 7.80 -15.55
C SER A 37 -3.38 8.21 -14.78
N VAL A 38 -2.55 9.04 -15.40
CA VAL A 38 -1.36 9.63 -14.76
C VAL A 38 -1.24 11.10 -15.13
N THR A 39 -0.89 11.93 -14.14
CA THR A 39 -0.69 13.37 -14.30
C THR A 39 0.53 13.83 -13.52
N ALA A 40 1.15 14.91 -13.98
CA ALA A 40 2.22 15.56 -13.21
C ALA A 40 1.61 16.62 -12.29
N TYR A 41 2.10 16.70 -11.05
CA TYR A 41 1.73 17.76 -10.10
C TYR A 41 2.43 19.07 -10.40
N ASP A 42 3.66 19.00 -10.91
CA ASP A 42 4.51 20.16 -11.19
C ASP A 42 5.35 19.95 -12.45
N ALA A 43 5.89 21.06 -12.99
CA ALA A 43 6.68 21.06 -14.22
C ALA A 43 7.99 20.25 -14.12
N VAL A 44 8.55 20.10 -12.92
CA VAL A 44 9.80 19.34 -12.69
C VAL A 44 9.50 17.84 -12.77
N ALA A 45 8.42 17.40 -12.13
CA ALA A 45 7.91 16.04 -12.22
C ALA A 45 7.61 15.67 -13.67
N ALA A 46 6.94 16.57 -14.40
CA ALA A 46 6.67 16.41 -15.83
C ALA A 46 7.97 16.24 -16.64
N GLY A 47 8.99 17.08 -16.37
CA GLY A 47 10.30 16.98 -17.01
C GLY A 47 11.02 15.66 -16.75
N HIS A 48 10.98 15.14 -15.51
CA HIS A 48 11.62 13.87 -15.13
C HIS A 48 10.91 12.65 -15.72
N THR A 49 9.62 12.76 -16.03
CA THR A 49 8.78 11.61 -16.42
C THR A 49 8.27 11.65 -17.85
N GLY A 50 8.45 12.77 -18.56
CA GLY A 50 7.92 12.96 -19.91
C GLY A 50 6.41 13.18 -19.96
N LEU A 51 5.77 13.49 -18.84
CA LEU A 51 4.34 13.80 -18.79
C LEU A 51 4.04 15.17 -19.43
N PRO A 52 2.85 15.34 -20.04
CA PRO A 52 2.43 16.64 -20.56
C PRO A 52 2.21 17.65 -19.41
N TRP A 53 2.59 18.90 -19.65
CA TRP A 53 2.39 20.04 -18.74
C TRP A 53 2.34 21.34 -19.54
N PRO A 54 1.50 22.34 -19.20
CA PRO A 54 0.58 22.41 -18.06
C PRO A 54 -0.81 21.82 -18.33
N ASP A 55 -1.04 21.28 -19.53
CA ASP A 55 -2.33 20.70 -19.89
C ASP A 55 -2.55 19.40 -19.09
N VAL A 56 -3.28 19.51 -17.96
CA VAL A 56 -3.65 18.41 -17.07
C VAL A 56 -4.72 17.55 -17.76
N HIS A 57 -4.32 16.82 -18.79
CA HIS A 57 -5.13 15.73 -19.31
C HIS A 57 -4.64 14.46 -18.66
N ASP A 58 -5.54 13.77 -17.98
CA ASP A 58 -5.38 12.42 -17.47
C ASP A 58 -4.87 11.49 -18.57
N ALA A 59 -3.55 11.27 -18.58
CA ALA A 59 -2.92 10.48 -19.61
C ALA A 59 -3.15 9.00 -19.29
N GLY A 60 -3.67 8.24 -20.26
CA GLY A 60 -4.08 6.85 -20.02
C GLY A 60 -2.93 5.90 -19.66
N THR A 61 -3.27 4.63 -19.42
CA THR A 61 -2.37 3.60 -18.87
C THR A 61 -1.06 3.39 -19.63
N VAL A 62 -1.02 3.61 -20.94
CA VAL A 62 0.23 3.53 -21.73
C VAL A 62 1.23 4.61 -21.30
N THR A 63 0.75 5.80 -20.99
CA THR A 63 1.58 6.90 -20.49
C THR A 63 2.11 6.61 -19.10
N LEU A 64 1.37 5.90 -18.24
CA LEU A 64 1.87 5.43 -16.94
C LEU A 64 3.09 4.53 -17.09
N LEU A 65 3.07 3.58 -18.02
CA LEU A 65 4.24 2.72 -18.31
C LEU A 65 5.44 3.53 -18.81
N GLN A 66 5.21 4.53 -19.67
CA GLN A 66 6.26 5.43 -20.16
C GLN A 66 6.83 6.30 -19.03
N THR A 67 5.97 6.83 -18.15
CA THR A 67 6.30 7.62 -16.96
C THR A 67 7.22 6.83 -16.05
N LEU A 68 6.87 5.58 -15.72
CA LEU A 68 7.69 4.72 -14.86
C LEU A 68 9.06 4.44 -15.48
N ARG A 69 9.10 4.15 -16.79
CA ARG A 69 10.37 3.93 -17.50
C ARG A 69 11.24 5.18 -17.54
N ALA A 70 10.64 6.35 -17.72
CA ALA A 70 11.34 7.63 -17.72
C ALA A 70 11.89 7.97 -16.32
N ALA A 71 11.06 7.83 -15.28
CA ALA A 71 11.41 8.08 -13.88
C ALA A 71 12.54 7.19 -13.36
N VAL A 72 12.57 5.92 -13.76
CA VAL A 72 13.64 4.98 -13.46
C VAL A 72 14.95 5.38 -14.16
N GLY A 73 14.86 6.12 -15.27
CA GLY A 73 16.01 6.54 -16.07
C GLY A 73 16.61 5.41 -16.89
N ARG A 74 17.66 5.73 -17.67
CA ARG A 74 18.41 4.72 -18.42
C ARG A 74 19.50 4.15 -17.52
N SER A 75 19.63 2.82 -17.48
CA SER A 75 20.81 2.18 -16.89
C SER A 75 22.03 2.54 -17.74
N ALA A 76 23.00 3.25 -17.18
CA ALA A 76 24.30 3.39 -17.81
C ALA A 76 24.99 2.00 -17.78
N PRO A 77 25.64 1.56 -18.87
CA PRO A 77 26.42 0.34 -18.85
C PRO A 77 27.63 0.56 -17.92
N THR A 78 27.54 0.12 -16.68
CA THR A 78 28.67 0.08 -15.75
C THR A 78 29.62 -1.04 -16.15
N ALA A 79 30.93 -0.82 -15.99
CA ALA A 79 31.97 -1.79 -16.36
C ALA A 79 31.84 -3.17 -15.68
N ASP A 80 31.11 -3.25 -14.54
CA ASP A 80 30.82 -4.50 -13.82
C ASP A 80 29.55 -5.23 -14.29
N GLY A 81 28.93 -4.82 -15.41
CA GLY A 81 27.74 -5.48 -15.98
C GLY A 81 26.46 -5.35 -15.14
N SER A 82 26.58 -4.86 -13.91
CA SER A 82 25.51 -4.67 -12.95
C SER A 82 24.99 -3.22 -12.99
N GLY A 83 24.38 -2.82 -14.10
CA GLY A 83 23.49 -1.66 -14.15
C GLY A 83 22.18 -1.94 -13.39
N ARG A 84 22.28 -2.40 -12.14
CA ARG A 84 21.16 -2.91 -11.37
C ARG A 84 20.33 -1.73 -10.89
N LEU A 85 19.12 -1.59 -11.44
CA LEU A 85 18.06 -0.69 -10.96
C LEU A 85 17.45 -1.18 -9.63
N LEU A 86 18.21 -1.96 -8.85
CA LEU A 86 17.80 -2.50 -7.57
C LEU A 86 17.47 -1.35 -6.62
N GLY A 87 16.30 -1.41 -5.98
CA GLY A 87 15.85 -0.37 -5.05
C GLY A 87 15.42 0.93 -5.72
N THR A 88 15.19 0.93 -7.05
CA THR A 88 14.69 2.14 -7.73
C THR A 88 13.23 2.42 -7.41
N ILE A 89 12.39 1.38 -7.32
CA ILE A 89 10.97 1.49 -6.97
C ILE A 89 10.80 1.08 -5.51
N ASN A 90 10.18 1.95 -4.72
CA ASN A 90 9.96 1.73 -3.30
C ASN A 90 8.52 2.08 -2.91
N VAL A 91 7.89 1.23 -2.10
CA VAL A 91 6.53 1.44 -1.60
C VAL A 91 6.58 2.05 -0.20
N LEU A 92 5.78 3.08 0.02
CA LEU A 92 5.51 3.65 1.33
C LEU A 92 4.05 3.40 1.72
N LEU A 93 3.83 3.13 3.01
CA LEU A 93 2.51 3.00 3.63
C LEU A 93 2.42 3.99 4.81
N PRO A 94 2.43 5.31 4.57
CA PRO A 94 2.46 6.29 5.65
C PRO A 94 1.18 6.26 6.49
N VAL A 95 1.31 6.55 7.78
CA VAL A 95 0.17 6.72 8.70
C VAL A 95 0.42 7.92 9.61
N PRO A 96 -0.64 8.52 10.19
CA PRO A 96 -0.45 9.55 11.21
C PRO A 96 0.48 9.07 12.33
N GLY A 97 1.58 9.82 12.57
CA GLY A 97 2.60 9.50 13.56
C GLY A 97 3.78 8.67 13.06
N ASP A 98 3.71 8.10 11.85
CA ASP A 98 4.86 7.45 11.21
C ASP A 98 4.88 7.73 9.70
N VAL A 99 5.65 8.77 9.36
CA VAL A 99 5.77 9.38 8.03
C VAL A 99 7.14 9.11 7.40
N ARG A 100 7.88 8.12 7.91
CA ARG A 100 9.25 7.83 7.44
C ARG A 100 9.26 7.54 5.94
N GLY A 101 10.27 8.07 5.26
CA GLY A 101 10.43 8.00 3.81
C GLY A 101 9.75 9.13 3.04
N LEU A 102 8.83 9.90 3.63
CA LEU A 102 8.25 11.09 3.00
C LEU A 102 9.15 12.32 3.12
N ALA A 103 9.10 13.20 2.12
CA ALA A 103 9.82 14.47 2.12
C ALA A 103 9.02 15.53 2.92
N PRO A 104 9.48 15.97 4.10
CA PRO A 104 8.67 16.78 5.00
C PRO A 104 8.36 18.18 4.42
N GLY A 105 7.15 18.67 4.68
CA GLY A 105 6.63 19.97 4.23
C GLY A 105 6.15 20.00 2.78
N THR A 106 6.28 18.91 2.03
CA THR A 106 5.91 18.85 0.60
C THR A 106 4.42 18.57 0.41
N GLN A 107 3.90 18.86 -0.79
CA GLN A 107 2.55 18.40 -1.15
C GLN A 107 2.50 16.86 -1.22
N PHE A 108 3.56 16.24 -1.75
CA PHE A 108 3.68 14.78 -1.80
C PHE A 108 3.47 14.15 -0.42
N GLU A 109 4.05 14.69 0.66
CA GLU A 109 3.83 14.19 2.02
C GLU A 109 2.35 14.25 2.41
N ARG A 110 1.68 15.37 2.16
CA ARG A 110 0.26 15.56 2.51
C ARG A 110 -0.64 14.57 1.78
N ASP A 111 -0.44 14.44 0.47
CA ASP A 111 -1.29 13.61 -0.38
C ASP A 111 -0.99 12.12 -0.14
N ALA A 112 0.28 11.74 0.05
CA ALA A 112 0.66 10.39 0.46
C ALA A 112 0.08 10.00 1.83
N LEU A 113 0.06 10.92 2.79
CA LEU A 113 -0.58 10.69 4.09
C LEU A 113 -2.10 10.57 3.99
N ALA A 114 -2.73 11.35 3.12
CA ALA A 114 -4.17 11.29 2.88
C ALA A 114 -4.56 9.96 2.22
N ALA A 115 -3.79 9.52 1.22
CA ALA A 115 -3.99 8.23 0.56
C ALA A 115 -3.59 7.02 1.44
N GLY A 116 -2.67 7.22 2.38
CA GLY A 116 -2.10 6.14 3.21
C GLY A 116 -1.13 5.23 2.44
N GLU A 117 -0.81 5.59 1.20
CA GLU A 117 0.11 4.87 0.34
C GLU A 117 0.82 5.82 -0.64
N ALA A 118 2.04 5.46 -1.03
CA ALA A 118 2.77 6.14 -2.09
C ALA A 118 3.85 5.22 -2.68
N ILE A 119 4.34 5.60 -3.85
CA ILE A 119 5.53 5.02 -4.49
C ILE A 119 6.60 6.10 -4.59
N ILE A 120 7.84 5.74 -4.33
CA ILE A 120 9.00 6.54 -4.69
C ILE A 120 9.76 5.81 -5.80
N VAL A 121 10.02 6.54 -6.88
CA VAL A 121 10.94 6.11 -7.93
C VAL A 121 12.17 6.99 -7.86
N ALA A 122 13.30 6.40 -7.47
CA ALA A 122 14.55 7.10 -7.29
C ALA A 122 15.70 6.29 -7.89
N ASN A 123 16.30 6.79 -8.97
CA ASN A 123 17.47 6.15 -9.55
C ASN A 123 18.68 6.40 -8.63
N PRO A 124 19.38 5.36 -8.13
CA PRO A 124 20.56 5.53 -7.28
C PRO A 124 21.70 6.33 -7.94
N HIS A 125 21.77 6.33 -9.27
CA HIS A 125 22.77 7.06 -10.06
C HIS A 125 22.36 8.50 -10.39
N ASP A 126 21.07 8.83 -10.27
CA ASP A 126 20.55 10.17 -10.48
C ASP A 126 19.45 10.50 -9.44
N PRO A 127 19.84 10.72 -8.18
CA PRO A 127 18.88 10.93 -7.10
C PRO A 127 18.13 12.27 -7.21
N ALA A 128 18.59 13.18 -8.06
CA ALA A 128 17.96 14.49 -8.29
C ALA A 128 16.69 14.37 -9.15
N THR A 129 16.53 13.29 -9.91
CA THR A 129 15.33 13.04 -10.73
C THR A 129 14.28 12.22 -9.99
N ALA A 130 14.42 12.05 -8.68
CA ALA A 130 13.48 11.26 -7.88
C ALA A 130 12.06 11.84 -7.95
N VAL A 131 11.08 10.95 -8.09
CA VAL A 131 9.66 11.30 -8.13
C VAL A 131 8.85 10.45 -7.15
N GLY A 132 7.80 11.06 -6.62
CA GLY A 132 6.78 10.39 -5.82
C GLY A 132 5.52 10.19 -6.64
N LEU A 133 4.84 9.05 -6.47
CA LEU A 133 3.52 8.80 -7.06
C LEU A 133 2.52 8.52 -5.95
N VAL A 134 1.36 9.15 -6.01
CA VAL A 134 0.24 8.94 -5.08
C VAL A 134 -0.99 8.51 -5.88
N PRO A 135 -1.61 7.37 -5.54
CA PRO A 135 -2.87 6.96 -6.16
C PRO A 135 -4.07 7.70 -5.55
N GLU A 136 -5.05 8.01 -6.38
CA GLU A 136 -6.36 8.55 -5.98
C GLU A 136 -7.47 7.88 -6.78
N PHE A 137 -8.46 7.33 -6.06
CA PHE A 137 -9.65 6.72 -6.65
C PHE A 137 -10.65 7.80 -7.05
N SER A 138 -11.19 7.69 -8.25
CA SER A 138 -12.28 8.53 -8.73
C SER A 138 -13.57 7.73 -8.81
N TYR A 139 -14.66 8.35 -8.39
CA TYR A 139 -15.99 7.75 -8.37
C TYR A 139 -16.91 8.53 -9.33
N ASP A 140 -17.83 7.81 -9.96
CA ASP A 140 -18.86 8.41 -10.79
C ASP A 140 -20.02 8.89 -9.91
N ASP A 141 -20.09 10.21 -9.73
CA ASP A 141 -21.13 10.88 -8.94
C ASP A 141 -22.50 10.93 -9.67
N GLU A 142 -22.57 10.56 -10.95
CA GLU A 142 -23.82 10.52 -11.72
C GLU A 142 -24.62 9.22 -11.50
N ALA A 143 -24.05 8.24 -10.78
CA ALA A 143 -24.73 7.00 -10.42
C ALA A 143 -25.84 7.24 -9.38
N THR A 144 -27.09 6.87 -9.73
CA THR A 144 -28.30 7.22 -8.97
C THR A 144 -28.45 6.58 -7.58
N ASP A 145 -27.68 5.54 -7.24
CA ASP A 145 -27.82 4.79 -5.99
C ASP A 145 -26.57 4.84 -5.10
N PHE A 146 -25.38 4.58 -5.67
CA PHE A 146 -24.10 4.60 -4.95
C PHE A 146 -22.97 5.04 -5.90
N PRO A 147 -21.99 5.84 -5.42
CA PRO A 147 -20.84 6.24 -6.22
C PRO A 147 -20.07 5.01 -6.70
N GLU A 148 -20.04 4.78 -8.02
CA GLU A 148 -19.35 3.63 -8.62
C GLU A 148 -17.89 3.99 -8.90
N LEU A 149 -16.97 3.10 -8.51
CA LEU A 149 -15.55 3.32 -8.74
C LEU A 149 -15.25 3.31 -10.26
N CYS A 150 -14.81 4.44 -10.80
CA CYS A 150 -14.71 4.64 -12.25
C CYS A 150 -13.27 4.76 -12.76
N ALA A 151 -12.33 5.23 -11.94
CA ALA A 151 -10.93 5.37 -12.32
C ALA A 151 -9.97 5.33 -11.12
N LEU A 152 -8.70 5.07 -11.41
CA LEU A 152 -7.57 5.23 -10.51
C LEU A 152 -6.56 6.17 -11.17
N SER A 153 -6.37 7.34 -10.58
CA SER A 153 -5.44 8.36 -11.06
C SER A 153 -4.14 8.32 -10.26
N TRP A 154 -3.03 8.58 -10.95
CA TRP A 154 -1.69 8.62 -10.35
C TRP A 154 -1.12 10.02 -10.50
N THR A 155 -0.97 10.73 -9.38
CA THR A 155 -0.35 12.06 -9.38
C THR A 155 1.15 11.92 -9.12
N VAL A 156 1.97 12.48 -10.00
CA VAL A 156 3.44 12.41 -9.95
C VAL A 156 4.03 13.73 -9.44
N TYR A 157 4.82 13.65 -8.37
CA TYR A 157 5.43 14.80 -7.70
C TYR A 157 6.95 14.78 -7.88
N SER A 158 7.55 15.95 -8.06
CA SER A 158 9.00 16.07 -7.94
C SER A 158 9.41 15.97 -6.48
N LEU A 159 10.49 15.23 -6.19
CA LEU A 159 11.06 15.16 -4.85
C LEU A 159 12.31 16.04 -4.77
N PRO A 160 12.58 16.66 -3.61
CA PRO A 160 13.80 17.47 -3.43
C PRO A 160 15.08 16.63 -3.51
N GLY A 161 14.96 15.30 -3.42
CA GLY A 161 16.00 14.30 -3.61
C GLY A 161 15.50 12.92 -3.23
N ALA A 162 16.30 11.89 -3.49
CA ALA A 162 16.01 10.53 -3.06
C ALA A 162 15.96 10.43 -1.52
N PRO A 163 14.84 10.02 -0.90
CA PRO A 163 14.76 9.88 0.54
C PRO A 163 15.55 8.65 1.02
N VAL A 164 16.06 8.71 2.24
CA VAL A 164 16.63 7.54 2.91
C VAL A 164 15.47 6.68 3.40
N LEU A 165 15.43 5.43 2.94
CA LEU A 165 14.39 4.47 3.28
C LEU A 165 14.91 3.46 4.29
N ASP A 166 14.10 3.20 5.32
CA ASP A 166 14.39 2.16 6.30
C ASP A 166 14.34 0.79 5.61
N HIS A 167 15.43 0.03 5.71
CA HIS A 167 15.47 -1.34 5.23
C HIS A 167 14.93 -2.29 6.30
N TYR A 168 13.82 -2.95 6.00
CA TYR A 168 13.27 -4.00 6.87
C TYR A 168 13.80 -5.35 6.42
N GLU A 169 14.64 -5.98 7.24
CA GLU A 169 15.02 -7.36 7.00
C GLU A 169 13.81 -8.28 7.18
N LEU A 170 13.54 -9.12 6.17
CA LEU A 170 12.38 -10.00 6.16
C LEU A 170 12.33 -10.92 7.38
N GLY A 171 13.49 -11.40 7.85
CA GLY A 171 13.57 -12.29 9.01
C GLY A 171 13.18 -11.60 10.31
N ASP A 172 13.70 -10.40 10.54
CA ASP A 172 13.40 -9.61 11.74
C ASP A 172 11.94 -9.15 11.76
N ALA A 173 11.42 -8.72 10.61
CA ALA A 173 10.02 -8.32 10.49
C ALA A 173 9.08 -9.51 10.74
N GLU A 174 9.41 -10.70 10.21
CA GLU A 174 8.67 -11.93 10.42
C GLU A 174 8.68 -12.36 11.91
N TYR A 175 9.85 -12.30 12.55
CA TYR A 175 9.98 -12.60 13.98
C TYR A 175 9.17 -11.62 14.83
N THR A 176 9.31 -10.32 14.55
CA THR A 176 8.62 -9.24 15.26
C THR A 176 7.12 -9.37 15.12
N LEU A 177 6.61 -9.73 13.92
CA LEU A 177 5.19 -10.03 13.71
C LEU A 177 4.70 -11.17 14.59
N ARG A 178 5.41 -12.32 14.61
CA ARG A 178 5.01 -13.45 15.46
C ARG A 178 5.04 -13.12 16.95
N SER A 179 6.06 -12.36 17.38
CA SER A 179 6.19 -11.93 18.77
C SER A 179 5.05 -10.99 19.16
N ALA A 180 4.71 -10.02 18.32
CA ALA A 180 3.64 -9.07 18.56
C ALA A 180 2.26 -9.75 18.59
N VAL A 181 1.98 -10.68 17.67
CA VAL A 181 0.74 -11.47 17.67
C VAL A 181 0.61 -12.28 18.96
N ARG A 182 1.68 -12.93 19.41
CA ARG A 182 1.68 -13.68 20.69
C ARG A 182 1.40 -12.75 21.87
N SER A 183 2.11 -11.62 21.95
CA SER A 183 1.92 -10.64 23.02
C SER A 183 0.50 -10.06 23.05
N ALA A 184 -0.10 -9.80 21.89
CA ALA A 184 -1.47 -9.32 21.79
C ALA A 184 -2.48 -10.40 22.25
N ALA A 185 -2.27 -11.66 21.85
CA ALA A 185 -3.11 -12.77 22.28
C ALA A 185 -3.02 -13.00 23.80
N ASP A 186 -1.83 -12.93 24.38
CA ASP A 186 -1.62 -13.02 25.84
C ASP A 186 -2.33 -11.87 26.56
N ALA A 187 -2.18 -10.64 26.09
CA ALA A 187 -2.87 -9.47 26.65
C ALA A 187 -4.40 -9.62 26.61
N LEU A 188 -4.96 -9.98 25.45
CA LEU A 188 -6.41 -10.22 25.30
C LEU A 188 -6.91 -11.36 26.19
N GLY A 189 -6.10 -12.42 26.35
CA GLY A 189 -6.37 -13.54 27.26
C GLY A 189 -6.44 -13.10 28.73
N THR A 190 -5.54 -12.23 29.18
CA THR A 190 -5.55 -11.70 30.55
C THR A 190 -6.76 -10.80 30.84
N ILE A 191 -7.28 -10.08 29.83
CA ILE A 191 -8.42 -9.19 29.97
C ILE A 191 -9.75 -9.98 30.10
N GLY A 192 -9.78 -11.27 29.74
CA GLY A 192 -10.97 -12.10 29.91
C GLY A 192 -12.10 -11.82 28.92
N LEU A 193 -11.78 -11.24 27.75
CA LEU A 193 -12.73 -10.89 26.68
C LEU A 193 -13.43 -12.10 26.01
N GLY A 194 -13.12 -13.33 26.42
CA GLY A 194 -13.68 -14.57 25.86
C GLY A 194 -15.19 -14.76 26.07
N ALA A 195 -15.84 -13.98 26.96
CA ALA A 195 -17.27 -14.09 27.25
C ALA A 195 -18.14 -13.01 26.56
N ALA A 196 -17.56 -11.92 26.06
CA ALA A 196 -18.28 -10.80 25.43
C ALA A 196 -18.49 -10.96 23.91
N ALA A 197 -17.90 -12.00 23.29
CA ALA A 197 -17.99 -12.27 21.86
C ALA A 197 -19.23 -13.11 21.46
N ALA A 198 -20.13 -13.41 22.40
CA ALA A 198 -21.28 -14.28 22.16
C ALA A 198 -22.39 -13.66 21.28
N ASP A 199 -22.31 -12.36 20.99
CA ASP A 199 -23.31 -11.61 20.22
C ASP A 199 -22.81 -11.16 18.83
N VAL A 200 -21.68 -11.72 18.36
CA VAL A 200 -21.09 -11.40 17.05
C VAL A 200 -21.49 -12.45 16.01
N GLU A 201 -22.16 -11.99 14.96
CA GLU A 201 -22.46 -12.77 13.76
C GLU A 201 -21.13 -13.14 13.05
N ASP A 202 -20.75 -14.42 13.16
CA ASP A 202 -19.57 -15.08 12.58
C ASP A 202 -18.34 -14.19 12.21
N PRO A 203 -17.50 -13.81 13.20
CA PRO A 203 -16.31 -12.99 12.93
C PRO A 203 -15.27 -13.70 12.05
N ARG A 204 -15.28 -15.04 12.01
CA ARG A 204 -14.35 -15.81 11.18
C ARG A 204 -14.76 -15.75 9.71
N GLY A 205 -16.06 -15.83 9.44
CA GLY A 205 -16.61 -15.62 8.10
C GLY A 205 -16.25 -14.26 7.52
N LEU A 206 -16.34 -13.18 8.32
CA LEU A 206 -15.94 -11.82 7.91
C LEU A 206 -14.44 -11.71 7.59
N VAL A 207 -13.58 -12.34 8.40
CA VAL A 207 -12.13 -12.38 8.12
C VAL A 207 -11.86 -13.10 6.80
N GLU A 208 -12.47 -14.27 6.58
CA GLU A 208 -12.27 -15.00 5.32
C GLU A 208 -12.79 -14.21 4.11
N GLN A 209 -13.91 -13.50 4.25
CA GLN A 209 -14.43 -12.63 3.19
C GLN A 209 -13.44 -11.51 2.81
N LEU A 210 -12.80 -10.88 3.80
CA LEU A 210 -11.75 -9.87 3.55
C LEU A 210 -10.49 -10.47 2.93
N LEU A 211 -10.16 -11.71 3.27
CA LEU A 211 -9.01 -12.41 2.68
C LEU A 211 -9.31 -12.86 1.25
N GLU A 212 -10.54 -13.26 0.95
CA GLU A 212 -10.93 -13.70 -0.40
C GLU A 212 -10.88 -12.57 -1.42
N SER A 213 -11.29 -11.36 -1.06
CA SER A 213 -11.14 -10.19 -1.94
C SER A 213 -9.67 -9.93 -2.31
N ALA A 214 -8.76 -10.14 -1.35
CA ALA A 214 -7.33 -9.99 -1.55
C ALA A 214 -6.71 -11.07 -2.46
N ARG A 215 -7.35 -12.24 -2.65
CA ARG A 215 -6.86 -13.31 -3.54
C ARG A 215 -6.96 -12.97 -5.03
N GLN A 216 -7.73 -11.93 -5.38
CA GLN A 216 -7.86 -11.47 -6.77
C GLN A 216 -6.54 -10.88 -7.31
N HIS A 217 -5.66 -10.42 -6.42
CA HIS A 217 -4.38 -9.82 -6.81
C HIS A 217 -3.33 -10.89 -7.08
N ARG A 218 -2.89 -10.98 -8.34
CA ARG A 218 -1.79 -11.85 -8.76
C ARG A 218 -0.44 -11.32 -8.27
N ILE A 219 0.51 -12.22 -8.08
CA ILE A 219 1.88 -11.93 -7.66
C ILE A 219 2.85 -12.39 -8.77
N PRO A 220 3.95 -11.66 -9.05
CA PRO A 220 4.95 -12.11 -10.01
C PRO A 220 5.62 -13.45 -9.64
N ASP A 221 5.94 -14.27 -10.63
CA ASP A 221 6.47 -15.64 -10.45
C ASP A 221 7.82 -15.73 -9.71
N HIS A 222 8.62 -14.65 -9.75
CA HIS A 222 9.92 -14.58 -9.08
C HIS A 222 9.79 -14.26 -7.58
N ALA A 223 8.58 -14.11 -7.05
CA ALA A 223 8.35 -13.79 -5.65
C ALA A 223 8.80 -14.94 -4.74
N PRO A 224 9.65 -14.68 -3.70
CA PRO A 224 10.12 -15.74 -2.83
C PRO A 224 8.99 -16.26 -1.94
N SER A 225 8.85 -17.59 -1.84
CA SER A 225 7.82 -18.24 -1.03
C SER A 225 7.81 -17.77 0.44
N ARG A 226 8.98 -17.46 0.99
CA ARG A 226 9.09 -16.90 2.35
C ARG A 226 8.43 -15.52 2.46
N ALA A 227 8.63 -14.64 1.48
CA ALA A 227 8.05 -13.30 1.48
C ALA A 227 6.52 -13.37 1.31
N LEU A 228 6.04 -14.23 0.42
CA LEU A 228 4.61 -14.51 0.23
C LEU A 228 3.94 -14.93 1.54
N ARG A 229 4.52 -15.91 2.24
CA ARG A 229 4.00 -16.36 3.53
C ARG A 229 3.98 -15.26 4.59
N VAL A 230 4.97 -14.35 4.60
CA VAL A 230 4.96 -13.22 5.55
C VAL A 230 3.86 -12.22 5.18
N LEU A 231 3.68 -11.93 3.90
CA LEU A 231 2.61 -11.05 3.41
C LEU A 231 1.21 -11.61 3.74
N GLU A 232 0.99 -12.92 3.51
CA GLU A 232 -0.23 -13.65 3.87
C GLU A 232 -0.52 -13.60 5.37
N ASN A 233 0.48 -13.89 6.20
CA ASN A 233 0.32 -13.80 7.66
C ASN A 233 0.00 -12.38 8.11
N ALA A 234 0.70 -11.38 7.57
CA ALA A 234 0.46 -9.99 7.90
C ALA A 234 -0.97 -9.57 7.52
N ALA A 235 -1.48 -10.03 6.39
CA ALA A 235 -2.84 -9.76 5.95
C ALA A 235 -3.92 -10.44 6.77
N HIS A 236 -3.69 -11.68 7.19
CA HIS A 236 -4.61 -12.36 8.09
C HIS A 236 -4.74 -11.56 9.39
N VAL A 237 -3.62 -11.10 9.95
CA VAL A 237 -3.63 -10.26 11.15
C VAL A 237 -4.30 -8.91 10.89
N ASP A 238 -4.02 -8.27 9.75
CA ASP A 238 -4.68 -7.02 9.30
C ASP A 238 -6.21 -7.18 9.23
N ALA A 239 -6.69 -8.28 8.66
CA ALA A 239 -8.11 -8.61 8.56
C ALA A 239 -8.75 -8.82 9.95
N ILE A 240 -8.07 -9.51 10.87
CA ILE A 240 -8.54 -9.66 12.26
C ILE A 240 -8.67 -8.29 12.93
N ILE A 241 -7.68 -7.41 12.77
CA ILE A 241 -7.72 -6.05 13.32
C ILE A 241 -8.87 -5.25 12.72
N ALA A 242 -9.05 -5.31 11.40
CA ALA A 242 -10.12 -4.61 10.68
C ALA A 242 -11.52 -5.07 11.13
N VAL A 243 -11.75 -6.39 11.19
CA VAL A 243 -13.02 -6.95 11.69
C VAL A 243 -13.23 -6.54 13.15
N SER A 244 -12.21 -6.64 14.01
CA SER A 244 -12.33 -6.25 15.42
C SER A 244 -12.70 -4.75 15.56
N ALA A 245 -12.13 -3.89 14.72
CA ALA A 245 -12.45 -2.46 14.70
C ALA A 245 -13.87 -2.18 14.17
N GLY A 246 -14.31 -2.87 13.11
CA GLY A 246 -15.67 -2.74 12.54
C GLY A 246 -16.76 -3.28 13.47
N LEU A 247 -16.47 -4.34 14.23
CA LEU A 247 -17.35 -4.86 15.27
C LEU A 247 -17.52 -3.89 16.45
N SER A 248 -16.54 -3.01 16.67
CA SER A 248 -16.62 -1.97 17.70
C SER A 248 -17.45 -0.75 17.26
N ARG A 249 -17.88 -0.66 15.98
CA ARG A 249 -18.76 0.39 15.46
C ARG A 249 -20.23 -0.06 15.47
N SER A 250 -21.16 0.90 15.53
CA SER A 250 -22.61 0.68 15.51
C SER A 250 -23.05 -0.18 14.30
N PRO A 251 -23.97 -1.14 14.47
CA PRO A 251 -24.42 -2.05 13.40
C PRO A 251 -25.13 -1.35 12.22
N ASP A 252 -25.62 -0.11 12.38
CA ASP A 252 -26.37 0.63 11.35
C ASP A 252 -25.50 1.46 10.39
N SER A 253 -24.17 1.33 10.42
CA SER A 253 -23.28 2.08 9.52
C SER A 253 -23.07 1.33 8.19
N PRO A 254 -23.37 1.95 7.03
CA PRO A 254 -23.20 1.30 5.72
C PRO A 254 -21.74 0.96 5.37
N ASP A 255 -20.76 1.64 6.01
CA ASP A 255 -19.31 1.45 5.78
C ASP A 255 -18.62 0.61 6.87
N ARG A 256 -19.36 -0.26 7.56
CA ARG A 256 -18.88 -1.04 8.72
C ARG A 256 -17.62 -1.87 8.43
N PHE A 257 -17.43 -2.31 7.19
CA PHE A 257 -16.30 -3.13 6.75
C PHE A 257 -15.55 -2.56 5.54
N ALA A 258 -15.87 -1.34 5.11
CA ALA A 258 -15.09 -0.63 4.11
C ALA A 258 -13.74 -0.19 4.71
N ALA A 259 -12.66 -0.26 3.91
CA ALA A 259 -11.39 0.37 4.26
C ALA A 259 -11.64 1.87 4.53
N PRO A 260 -10.94 2.51 5.50
CA PRO A 260 -11.25 3.87 5.87
C PRO A 260 -10.89 4.82 4.73
N VAL A 261 -11.87 5.22 3.94
CA VAL A 261 -11.79 6.42 3.11
C VAL A 261 -12.18 7.58 4.01
N VAL A 262 -11.16 8.26 4.54
CA VAL A 262 -11.23 9.58 5.22
C VAL A 262 -12.06 9.65 6.52
N ALA A 263 -11.42 10.13 7.58
CA ALA A 263 -12.04 10.39 8.86
C ALA A 263 -13.02 11.57 8.78
N VAL A 264 -14.32 11.28 8.73
CA VAL A 264 -15.39 12.19 9.17
C VAL A 264 -15.73 11.84 10.64
N PRO A 265 -15.75 12.81 11.58
CA PRO A 265 -16.07 12.53 12.97
C PRO A 265 -17.58 12.32 13.13
N GLU A 266 -18.02 11.07 13.09
CA GLU A 266 -19.41 10.67 13.38
C GLU A 266 -19.63 10.35 14.87
N PRO A 267 -20.83 10.60 15.43
CA PRO A 267 -21.07 10.53 16.86
C PRO A 267 -21.23 9.10 17.37
N PHE A 268 -20.53 8.80 18.46
CA PHE A 268 -20.41 7.48 19.09
C PHE A 268 -21.74 6.94 19.66
N GLY A 269 -22.16 5.76 19.20
CA GLY A 269 -23.20 4.95 19.81
C GLY A 269 -22.71 4.15 21.01
N THR A 270 -23.57 3.97 22.02
CA THR A 270 -23.22 3.43 23.34
C THR A 270 -23.34 1.91 23.44
N GLN A 271 -22.21 1.19 23.43
CA GLN A 271 -22.00 -0.10 24.11
C GLN A 271 -20.60 -0.13 24.77
N SER A 272 -20.44 -0.91 25.86
CA SER A 272 -19.31 -0.98 26.83
C SER A 272 -17.99 -0.31 26.40
N SER A 273 -17.90 1.02 26.62
CA SER A 273 -16.80 1.86 26.12
C SER A 273 -15.41 1.55 26.69
N SER A 274 -15.32 0.84 27.82
CA SER A 274 -14.04 0.53 28.47
C SER A 274 -13.36 -0.69 27.85
N GLU A 275 -14.10 -1.76 27.59
CA GLU A 275 -13.54 -3.03 27.11
C GLU A 275 -13.11 -2.94 25.64
N ALA A 276 -13.93 -2.33 24.79
CA ALA A 276 -13.58 -2.07 23.38
C ALA A 276 -12.35 -1.14 23.27
N ARG A 277 -12.22 -0.16 24.17
CA ARG A 277 -11.06 0.74 24.21
C ARG A 277 -9.80 0.02 24.70
N ILE A 278 -9.91 -0.84 25.72
CA ILE A 278 -8.80 -1.67 26.21
C ILE A 278 -8.33 -2.65 25.12
N ALA A 279 -9.25 -3.29 24.40
CA ALA A 279 -8.92 -4.16 23.27
C ALA A 279 -8.24 -3.38 22.12
N SER A 280 -8.75 -2.20 21.78
CA SER A 280 -8.14 -1.32 20.77
C SER A 280 -6.73 -0.87 21.17
N ASP A 281 -6.51 -0.50 22.44
CA ASP A 281 -5.19 -0.13 22.96
C ASP A 281 -4.21 -1.30 22.93
N ALA A 282 -4.67 -2.53 23.21
CA ALA A 282 -3.84 -3.73 23.12
C ALA A 282 -3.44 -4.08 21.67
N LEU A 283 -4.30 -3.76 20.69
CA LEU A 283 -4.06 -4.03 19.27
C LEU A 283 -3.28 -2.92 18.55
N ARG A 284 -3.23 -1.69 19.08
CA ARG A 284 -2.54 -0.54 18.44
C ARG A 284 -1.08 -0.84 18.07
N PRO A 285 -0.25 -1.48 18.92
CA PRO A 285 1.12 -1.82 18.56
C PRO A 285 1.21 -2.83 17.39
N LEU A 286 0.20 -3.68 17.22
CA LEU A 286 0.17 -4.72 16.21
C LEU A 286 0.02 -4.13 14.80
N THR A 287 -0.72 -3.03 14.64
CA THR A 287 -0.89 -2.34 13.34
C THR A 287 0.45 -1.88 12.75
N ALA A 288 1.33 -1.30 13.58
CA ALA A 288 2.66 -0.85 13.15
C ALA A 288 3.56 -2.03 12.71
N VAL A 289 3.48 -3.15 13.44
CA VAL A 289 4.25 -4.36 13.14
C VAL A 289 3.76 -5.04 11.87
N VAL A 290 2.44 -5.16 11.68
CA VAL A 290 1.82 -5.69 10.45
C VAL A 290 2.28 -4.87 9.25
N ARG A 291 2.25 -3.54 9.34
CA ARG A 291 2.72 -2.66 8.27
C ARG A 291 4.20 -2.88 7.95
N SER A 292 5.05 -2.96 8.98
CA SER A 292 6.50 -3.20 8.81
C SER A 292 6.76 -4.56 8.14
N ALA A 293 6.01 -5.60 8.52
CA ALA A 293 6.09 -6.92 7.90
C ALA A 293 5.62 -6.91 6.42
N ARG A 294 4.58 -6.15 6.10
CA ARG A 294 4.13 -5.95 4.70
C ARG A 294 5.22 -5.26 3.88
N MET A 295 5.80 -4.17 4.38
CA MET A 295 6.89 -3.47 3.70
C MET A 295 8.10 -4.38 3.49
N ALA A 296 8.54 -5.12 4.51
CA ALA A 296 9.65 -6.07 4.40
C ALA A 296 9.41 -7.15 3.34
N ALA A 297 8.20 -7.72 3.30
CA ALA A 297 7.82 -8.72 2.31
C ALA A 297 7.81 -8.14 0.89
N VAL A 298 7.23 -6.95 0.69
CA VAL A 298 7.21 -6.26 -0.61
C VAL A 298 8.63 -5.94 -1.07
N THR A 299 9.48 -5.37 -0.20
CA THR A 299 10.90 -5.10 -0.51
C THR A 299 11.65 -6.37 -0.91
N ALA A 300 11.42 -7.49 -0.22
CA ALA A 300 12.05 -8.76 -0.56
C ALA A 300 11.63 -9.29 -1.94
N ILE A 301 10.37 -9.10 -2.34
CA ILE A 301 9.88 -9.46 -3.69
C ILE A 301 10.48 -8.52 -4.74
N LEU A 302 10.51 -7.22 -4.48
CA LEU A 302 11.12 -6.24 -5.39
C LEU A 302 12.60 -6.56 -5.65
N HIS A 303 13.34 -6.95 -4.62
CA HIS A 303 14.74 -7.32 -4.75
C HIS A 303 14.96 -8.63 -5.51
N SER A 304 14.08 -9.63 -5.36
CA SER A 304 14.28 -10.94 -6.01
C SER A 304 14.15 -10.88 -7.53
N ALA A 305 13.51 -9.85 -8.10
CA ALA A 305 13.45 -9.63 -9.55
C ALA A 305 14.83 -9.47 -10.20
N TRP A 306 15.80 -8.98 -9.43
CA TRP A 306 17.14 -8.60 -9.89
C TRP A 306 18.26 -9.52 -9.38
N ALA A 307 17.91 -10.66 -8.77
CA ALA A 307 18.84 -11.55 -8.07
C ALA A 307 19.60 -12.54 -8.97
N ASP A 308 19.66 -12.28 -10.29
CA ASP A 308 20.44 -13.07 -11.26
C ASP A 308 21.95 -12.72 -11.22
#